data_AF-A0A8T8TMT5-F1
#
_entry.id   AF-A0A8T8TMT5-F1
#
_cell.length_a   1.000
_cell.length_b   1.000
_cell.length_c   1.000
_cell.angle_alpha   90.00
_cell.angle_beta   90.00
_cell.angle_gamma   90.00
#
_symmetry.space_group_name_H-M   'P 1'
#
loop_
_entity.id
_entity.type
_entity.pdbx_description
1 polymer ?
#
loop_
_entity_poly.entity_id
_entity_poly.type
_entity_poly.pdbx_seq_one_letter_code
_entity_poly.pdbx_strand_id
1 'polypeptide(L)'
;MDRTFFHLDTHDSHLDSDAFPLPSANSSQDRNPTYSLASRTSQSPTISKSMTSSAAAIVDKPGTPLAGAKHIVLLHGPNLNLLGTREPERYGTETLDDVVNRAKAQAESLGIKLDALQSNHEGVLIDRIHQARFEGADAIILNAGAWTHTSVAIRDALLAADVPFLEVHITNVHAREPFRHHSYLSDKATGVIAGLGTYGYVAAVDFAARYMKPKPKTAV
;
A
#
# COMPACT_ATOMS: atom_id res chain seq x y z
N MET A 1 26.96 -3.49 -58.54
CA MET A 1 26.75 -2.33 -59.43
C MET A 1 25.35 -2.54 -60.00
N ASP A 2 24.34 -1.76 -59.65
CA ASP A 2 24.33 -0.30 -59.62
C ASP A 2 23.25 0.23 -58.65
N ARG A 3 23.48 1.43 -58.11
CA ARG A 3 22.64 2.14 -57.13
C ARG A 3 21.97 3.33 -57.84
N THR A 4 20.67 3.49 -57.65
CA THR A 4 19.93 4.74 -57.94
C THR A 4 18.88 4.92 -56.84
N PHE A 5 19.20 5.72 -55.81
CA PHE A 5 18.81 7.11 -55.62
C PHE A 5 17.29 7.33 -55.48
N PHE A 6 16.83 7.45 -54.23
CA PHE A 6 15.64 8.21 -53.89
C PHE A 6 16.05 9.37 -52.98
N HIS A 7 15.82 10.57 -53.48
CA HIS A 7 15.97 11.86 -52.83
C HIS A 7 14.62 12.17 -52.17
N LEU A 8 14.60 12.51 -50.88
CA LEU A 8 13.45 13.14 -50.25
C LEU A 8 13.96 14.25 -49.33
N ASP A 9 13.43 15.43 -49.63
CA ASP A 9 13.79 16.74 -49.13
C ASP A 9 13.58 16.89 -47.61
N THR A 10 14.49 17.64 -47.01
CA THR A 10 14.33 18.32 -45.72
C THR A 10 13.47 19.58 -45.88
N HIS A 11 13.13 20.24 -44.76
CA HIS A 11 12.27 21.42 -44.53
C HIS A 11 10.83 21.03 -44.16
N ASP A 12 10.18 21.56 -43.12
CA ASP A 12 10.46 22.76 -42.32
C ASP A 12 9.84 22.63 -40.92
N SER A 13 10.51 23.21 -39.95
CA SER A 13 10.10 23.33 -38.56
C SER A 13 9.16 24.53 -38.38
N HIS A 14 7.94 24.30 -37.89
CA HIS A 14 7.16 25.34 -37.24
C HIS A 14 6.59 24.84 -35.91
N LEU A 15 7.21 25.33 -34.84
CA LEU A 15 6.73 25.29 -33.47
C LEU A 15 5.64 26.36 -33.34
N ASP A 16 4.39 25.97 -33.19
CA ASP A 16 3.34 26.88 -32.73
C ASP A 16 3.33 26.90 -31.20
N SER A 17 3.76 28.03 -30.67
CA SER A 17 3.75 28.41 -29.27
C SER A 17 2.40 29.03 -28.90
N ASP A 18 1.44 28.20 -28.49
CA ASP A 18 0.21 28.70 -27.89
C ASP A 18 0.43 28.99 -26.39
N ALA A 19 0.62 30.28 -26.13
CA ALA A 19 0.76 30.87 -24.81
C ALA A 19 -0.56 30.80 -24.03
N PHE A 20 -0.53 30.15 -22.86
CA PHE A 20 -1.60 30.24 -21.86
C PHE A 20 -1.61 31.64 -21.20
N PRO A 21 -2.74 32.35 -21.14
CA PRO A 21 -2.81 33.63 -20.44
C PRO A 21 -2.91 33.43 -18.92
N LEU A 22 -1.96 34.01 -18.18
CA LEU A 22 -2.02 34.15 -16.73
C LEU A 22 -3.05 35.22 -16.34
N PRO A 23 -3.85 35.03 -15.28
CA PRO A 23 -4.76 36.06 -14.78
C PRO A 23 -3.99 37.20 -14.10
N SER A 24 -4.38 38.42 -14.45
CA SER A 24 -3.81 39.68 -13.96
C SER A 24 -4.04 39.88 -12.46
N ALA A 25 -2.98 40.30 -11.78
CA ALA A 25 -3.01 40.78 -10.41
C ALA A 25 -3.83 42.08 -10.33
N ASN A 26 -4.86 42.09 -9.49
CA ASN A 26 -5.58 43.32 -9.14
C ASN A 26 -5.14 43.78 -7.75
N SER A 27 -4.41 44.89 -7.73
CA SER A 27 -4.01 45.62 -6.54
C SER A 27 -5.11 46.62 -6.16
N SER A 28 -5.77 46.42 -5.02
CA SER A 28 -6.48 47.51 -4.34
C SER A 28 -6.71 47.23 -2.85
N GLN A 29 -5.94 47.98 -2.05
CA GLN A 29 -6.36 48.69 -0.85
C GLN A 29 -6.74 47.88 0.40
N ASP A 30 -5.75 47.83 1.30
CA ASP A 30 -5.89 48.04 2.73
C ASP A 30 -7.10 48.92 3.12
N ARG A 31 -8.03 48.37 3.91
CA ARG A 31 -8.73 49.11 4.98
C ARG A 31 -9.10 48.15 6.12
N ASN A 32 -8.33 48.24 7.20
CA ASN A 32 -8.74 47.82 8.54
C ASN A 32 -9.91 48.67 9.06
N PRO A 33 -10.91 48.07 9.72
CA PRO A 33 -11.66 48.76 10.75
C PRO A 33 -11.50 48.08 12.12
N THR A 34 -10.86 48.82 13.02
CA THR A 34 -11.20 48.97 14.45
C THR A 34 -11.83 47.80 15.21
N TYR A 35 -11.06 47.26 16.17
CA TYR A 35 -11.55 46.41 17.26
C TYR A 35 -12.49 47.19 18.18
N SER A 36 -13.72 46.68 18.33
CA SER A 36 -14.67 47.10 19.35
C SER A 36 -14.80 45.99 20.39
N LEU A 37 -14.40 46.30 21.63
CA LEU A 37 -14.58 45.45 22.81
C LEU A 37 -16.05 45.51 23.25
N ALA A 38 -16.81 44.46 22.95
CA ALA A 38 -18.11 44.21 23.55
C ALA A 38 -18.09 42.88 24.31
N SER A 39 -17.99 43.01 25.64
CA SER A 39 -18.31 41.97 26.60
C SER A 39 -19.77 41.53 26.45
N ARG A 40 -20.02 40.22 26.22
CA ARG A 40 -21.29 39.55 26.54
C ARG A 40 -21.15 38.03 26.56
N THR A 41 -21.26 37.52 27.79
CA THR A 41 -21.99 36.32 28.22
C THR A 41 -21.61 34.96 27.62
N SER A 42 -21.02 34.13 28.50
CA SER A 42 -20.84 32.69 28.35
C SER A 42 -22.18 31.96 28.29
N GLN A 43 -22.49 31.36 27.14
CA GLN A 43 -23.37 30.19 27.06
C GLN A 43 -22.78 29.21 26.03
N SER A 44 -22.16 28.15 26.54
CA SER A 44 -21.68 27.02 25.74
C SER A 44 -22.89 26.19 25.28
N PRO A 45 -23.01 25.84 23.98
CA PRO A 45 -23.99 24.86 23.55
C PRO A 45 -23.47 23.45 23.86
N THR A 46 -24.23 22.72 24.68
CA THR A 46 -24.05 21.30 25.00
C THR A 46 -24.14 20.47 23.72
N ILE A 47 -23.00 20.03 23.20
CA ILE A 47 -22.97 19.00 22.14
C ILE A 47 -23.17 17.65 22.81
N SER A 48 -24.34 17.06 22.53
CA SER A 48 -24.69 15.69 22.88
C SER A 48 -23.65 14.72 22.33
N LYS A 49 -23.00 13.97 23.23
CA LYS A 49 -22.14 12.84 22.90
C LYS A 49 -22.99 11.72 22.28
N SER A 50 -22.89 11.56 20.97
CA SER A 50 -23.20 10.31 20.28
C SER A 50 -22.02 9.94 19.39
N MET A 51 -20.96 9.46 20.02
CA MET A 51 -19.89 8.70 19.37
C MET A 51 -19.89 7.31 19.98
N THR A 52 -20.76 6.46 19.47
CA THR A 52 -20.61 5.00 19.56
C THR A 52 -20.29 4.50 18.17
N SER A 53 -18.99 4.33 17.89
CA SER A 53 -18.52 3.43 16.84
C SER A 53 -17.16 2.87 17.26
N SER A 54 -17.24 1.73 17.94
CA SER A 54 -16.27 0.63 18.00
C SER A 54 -14.77 0.95 18.01
N ALA A 55 -14.28 1.54 19.10
CA ALA A 55 -12.89 1.37 19.54
C ALA A 55 -12.79 0.28 20.64
N ALA A 56 -13.49 -0.84 20.44
CA ALA A 56 -13.49 -1.96 21.39
C ALA A 56 -12.53 -3.07 20.94
N ALA A 57 -11.46 -3.24 21.73
CA ALA A 57 -10.61 -4.42 21.88
C ALA A 57 -9.53 -4.73 20.82
N ILE A 58 -8.37 -4.06 20.93
CA ILE A 58 -7.06 -4.63 20.54
C ILE A 58 -6.08 -4.56 21.72
N VAL A 59 -6.55 -4.92 22.91
CA VAL A 59 -5.65 -5.30 24.00
C VAL A 59 -6.07 -6.68 24.43
N ASP A 60 -5.53 -7.67 23.71
CA ASP A 60 -5.69 -9.06 24.07
C ASP A 60 -4.98 -9.32 25.40
N LYS A 61 -5.62 -10.08 26.30
CA LYS A 61 -4.94 -10.60 27.49
C LYS A 61 -3.84 -11.54 27.00
N PRO A 62 -2.68 -11.67 27.69
CA PRO A 62 -1.72 -12.72 27.38
C PRO A 62 -2.38 -14.07 27.71
N GLY A 63 -2.97 -14.72 26.71
CA GLY A 63 -3.84 -15.86 26.95
C GLY A 63 -4.24 -16.60 25.68
N THR A 64 -3.50 -17.67 25.40
CA THR A 64 -3.81 -18.74 24.43
C THR A 64 -3.70 -18.33 22.95
N PRO A 65 -2.86 -18.98 22.14
CA PRO A 65 -2.86 -18.76 20.69
C PRO A 65 -4.26 -19.01 20.14
N LEU A 66 -4.85 -18.01 19.50
CA LEU A 66 -5.99 -18.21 18.61
C LEU A 66 -5.57 -19.23 17.53
N ALA A 67 -6.53 -19.93 16.93
CA ALA A 67 -6.27 -20.70 15.72
C ALA A 67 -5.97 -19.71 14.57
N GLY A 68 -4.75 -19.17 14.55
CA GLY A 68 -4.30 -18.22 13.54
C GLY A 68 -4.01 -18.90 12.20
N ALA A 69 -3.54 -18.12 11.23
CA ALA A 69 -3.41 -18.56 9.85
C ALA A 69 -2.59 -19.87 9.72
N LYS A 70 -3.12 -20.84 8.96
CA LYS A 70 -2.45 -22.10 8.60
C LYS A 70 -1.93 -22.07 7.16
N HIS A 71 -2.49 -21.20 6.33
CA HIS A 71 -2.04 -20.94 4.97
C HIS A 71 -1.96 -19.44 4.69
N ILE A 72 -0.75 -18.97 4.35
CA ILE A 72 -0.44 -17.58 4.02
C ILE A 72 -0.03 -17.48 2.55
N VAL A 73 -0.52 -16.45 1.87
CA VAL A 73 -0.06 -16.06 0.53
C VAL A 73 0.72 -14.75 0.63
N LEU A 74 2.00 -14.77 0.28
CA LEU A 74 2.89 -13.62 0.27
C LEU A 74 3.02 -13.05 -1.15
N LEU A 75 2.65 -11.79 -1.32
CA LEU A 75 2.59 -11.12 -2.62
C LEU A 75 3.50 -9.90 -2.68
N HIS A 76 4.19 -9.76 -3.81
CA HIS A 76 5.12 -8.67 -4.08
C HIS A 76 4.79 -8.02 -5.43
N GLY A 77 4.54 -6.72 -5.40
CA GLY A 77 4.28 -5.89 -6.58
C GLY A 77 5.55 -5.56 -7.37
N PRO A 78 5.52 -4.48 -8.17
CA PRO A 78 6.52 -4.22 -9.17
C PRO A 78 7.83 -3.74 -8.55
N ASN A 79 8.93 -4.00 -9.27
CA ASN A 79 10.32 -3.64 -8.96
C ASN A 79 10.92 -4.34 -7.73
N LEU A 80 10.16 -5.10 -6.95
CA LEU A 80 10.70 -5.83 -5.79
C LEU A 80 11.64 -6.96 -6.21
N ASN A 81 11.55 -7.48 -7.43
CA ASN A 81 12.54 -8.40 -8.00
C ASN A 81 13.95 -7.79 -8.12
N LEU A 82 14.08 -6.46 -8.02
CA LEU A 82 15.36 -5.75 -8.04
C LEU A 82 15.92 -5.47 -6.64
N LEU A 83 15.28 -5.96 -5.58
CA LEU A 83 15.80 -5.83 -4.21
C LEU A 83 17.21 -6.45 -4.12
N GLY A 84 18.11 -5.79 -3.38
CA GLY A 84 19.51 -6.21 -3.23
C GLY A 84 20.42 -5.87 -4.41
N THR A 85 19.88 -5.52 -5.58
CA THR A 85 20.66 -5.16 -6.78
C THR A 85 20.65 -3.66 -7.11
N ARG A 86 19.63 -2.93 -6.64
CA ARG A 86 19.46 -1.49 -6.89
C ARG A 86 19.77 -0.68 -5.63
N GLU A 87 20.70 0.27 -5.71
CA GLU A 87 21.08 1.17 -4.60
C GLU A 87 21.33 0.39 -3.27
N PRO A 88 22.28 -0.57 -3.21
CA PRO A 88 22.46 -1.44 -2.04
C PRO A 88 22.77 -0.68 -0.76
N GLU A 89 23.35 0.53 -0.84
CA GLU A 89 23.56 1.41 0.31
C GLU A 89 22.24 1.88 0.96
N ARG A 90 21.13 1.89 0.21
CA ARG A 90 19.81 2.37 0.67
C ARG A 90 18.87 1.23 1.08
N TYR A 91 18.95 0.07 0.41
CA TYR A 91 18.00 -1.04 0.60
C TYR A 91 18.64 -2.30 1.20
N GLY A 92 19.96 -2.28 1.43
CA GLY A 92 20.73 -3.46 1.81
C GLY A 92 21.06 -4.35 0.62
N THR A 93 21.90 -5.35 0.86
CA THR A 93 22.33 -6.35 -0.14
C THR A 93 21.40 -7.55 -0.20
N GLU A 94 20.36 -7.58 0.63
CA GLU A 94 19.43 -8.69 0.72
C GLU A 94 18.53 -8.75 -0.52
N THR A 95 18.43 -9.91 -1.15
CA THR A 95 17.60 -10.11 -2.35
C THR A 95 16.15 -10.42 -1.97
N LEU A 96 15.23 -10.35 -2.94
CA LEU A 96 13.85 -10.78 -2.71
C LEU A 96 13.77 -12.27 -2.35
N ASP A 97 14.63 -13.11 -2.95
CA ASP A 97 14.67 -14.54 -2.64
C ASP A 97 15.08 -14.78 -1.18
N ASP A 98 16.04 -14.02 -0.65
CA ASP A 98 16.43 -14.10 0.77
C ASP A 98 15.26 -13.74 1.69
N VAL A 99 14.51 -12.69 1.35
CA VAL A 99 13.31 -12.26 2.08
C VAL A 99 12.25 -13.36 2.08
N VAL A 100 11.95 -13.93 0.91
CA VAL A 100 10.96 -15.00 0.77
C VAL A 100 11.40 -16.25 1.53
N ASN A 101 12.68 -16.62 1.45
CA ASN A 101 13.21 -17.78 2.16
C ASN A 101 13.11 -17.59 3.68
N ARG A 102 13.40 -16.39 4.19
CA ARG A 102 13.23 -16.11 5.63
C ARG A 102 11.78 -16.13 6.06
N ALA A 103 10.87 -15.56 5.26
CA ALA A 103 9.43 -15.61 5.52
C ALA A 103 8.90 -17.05 5.53
N LYS A 104 9.35 -17.89 4.58
CA LYS A 104 9.03 -19.32 4.54
C LYS A 104 9.56 -20.07 5.75
N ALA A 105 10.82 -19.85 6.14
CA ALA A 105 11.41 -20.46 7.33
C ALA A 105 10.65 -20.07 8.61
N GLN A 106 10.26 -18.80 8.74
CA GLN A 106 9.42 -18.33 9.85
C GLN A 106 8.06 -19.06 9.86
N ALA A 107 7.38 -19.13 8.71
CA ALA A 107 6.10 -19.81 8.59
C ALA A 107 6.20 -21.30 8.92
N GLU A 108 7.23 -21.98 8.42
CA GLU A 108 7.51 -23.39 8.69
C GLU A 108 7.73 -23.65 10.18
N SER A 109 8.49 -22.78 10.86
CA SER A 109 8.71 -22.87 12.32
C SER A 109 7.41 -22.74 13.14
N LEU A 110 6.36 -22.17 12.55
CA LEU A 110 5.03 -21.99 13.13
C LEU A 110 4.01 -23.02 12.62
N GLY A 111 4.43 -23.97 11.76
CA GLY A 111 3.56 -24.97 11.16
C GLY A 111 2.56 -24.41 10.14
N ILE A 112 2.97 -23.38 9.40
CA ILE A 112 2.15 -22.63 8.43
C ILE A 112 2.68 -22.87 7.03
N LYS A 113 1.77 -23.16 6.08
CA LYS A 113 2.10 -23.18 4.66
C LYS A 113 2.22 -21.74 4.14
N LEU A 114 3.31 -21.41 3.47
CA LEU A 114 3.50 -20.10 2.83
C LEU A 114 3.80 -20.25 1.34
N ASP A 115 2.89 -19.75 0.50
CA ASP A 115 3.09 -19.59 -0.93
C ASP A 115 3.51 -18.15 -1.23
N ALA A 116 4.42 -17.93 -2.18
CA ALA A 116 4.92 -16.60 -2.52
C ALA A 116 4.85 -16.33 -4.04
N LEU A 117 4.53 -15.10 -4.42
CA LEU A 117 4.53 -14.63 -5.81
C LEU A 117 5.02 -13.18 -5.89
N GLN A 118 5.87 -12.90 -6.88
CA GLN A 118 6.19 -11.54 -7.29
C GLN A 118 5.75 -11.32 -8.74
N SER A 119 5.24 -10.13 -9.06
CA SER A 119 5.02 -9.75 -10.46
C SER A 119 5.14 -8.26 -10.70
N ASN A 120 5.62 -7.91 -11.90
CA ASN A 120 5.58 -6.56 -12.46
C ASN A 120 4.29 -6.28 -13.26
N HIS A 121 3.39 -7.27 -13.37
CA HIS A 121 2.10 -7.15 -14.04
C HIS A 121 0.95 -7.16 -13.03
N GLU A 122 0.14 -6.10 -13.03
CA GLU A 122 -0.93 -5.89 -12.05
C GLU A 122 -1.98 -7.01 -12.08
N GLY A 123 -2.40 -7.42 -13.29
CA GLY A 123 -3.36 -8.51 -13.49
C GLY A 123 -2.91 -9.83 -12.86
N VAL A 124 -1.61 -10.13 -12.87
CA VAL A 124 -1.06 -11.36 -12.26
C VAL A 124 -1.23 -11.34 -10.72
N LEU A 125 -1.08 -10.17 -10.09
CA LEU A 125 -1.34 -10.04 -8.65
C LEU A 125 -2.84 -10.19 -8.35
N ILE A 126 -3.70 -9.59 -9.18
CA ILE A 126 -5.16 -9.70 -9.05
C ILE A 126 -5.60 -11.17 -9.16
N ASP A 127 -5.13 -11.89 -10.18
CA ASP A 127 -5.45 -13.30 -10.38
C ASP A 127 -5.00 -14.16 -9.19
N ARG A 128 -3.80 -13.88 -8.67
CA ARG A 128 -3.29 -14.60 -7.49
C ARG A 128 -4.08 -14.31 -6.22
N ILE A 129 -4.59 -13.08 -6.06
CA ILE A 129 -5.47 -12.69 -4.95
C ILE A 129 -6.79 -13.47 -5.03
N HIS A 130 -7.40 -13.56 -6.22
CA HIS A 130 -8.60 -14.38 -6.42
C HIS A 130 -8.31 -15.86 -6.14
N GLN A 131 -7.18 -16.38 -6.62
CA GLN A 131 -6.77 -17.76 -6.39
C GLN A 131 -6.61 -18.09 -4.90
N ALA A 132 -6.08 -17.15 -4.10
CA ALA A 132 -5.91 -17.33 -2.66
C ALA A 132 -7.24 -17.66 -1.95
N ARG A 133 -8.35 -17.05 -2.40
CA ARG A 133 -9.70 -17.37 -1.91
C ARG A 133 -10.06 -18.84 -2.19
N PHE A 134 -9.87 -19.30 -3.43
CA PHE A 134 -10.23 -20.66 -3.83
C PHE A 134 -9.36 -21.74 -3.19
N GLU A 135 -8.10 -21.41 -2.90
CA GLU A 135 -7.18 -22.26 -2.12
C GLU A 135 -7.55 -22.31 -0.64
N GLY A 136 -8.45 -21.42 -0.19
CA GLY A 136 -8.82 -21.27 1.20
C GLY A 136 -7.66 -20.76 2.06
N ALA A 137 -6.89 -19.81 1.52
CA ALA A 137 -5.86 -19.10 2.25
C ALA A 137 -6.47 -18.33 3.43
N ASP A 138 -5.78 -18.36 4.56
CA ASP A 138 -6.26 -17.75 5.80
C ASP A 138 -5.83 -16.28 5.89
N ALA A 139 -4.74 -15.91 5.22
CA ALA A 139 -4.21 -14.54 5.19
C ALA A 139 -3.41 -14.25 3.92
N ILE A 140 -3.40 -12.97 3.52
CA ILE A 140 -2.49 -12.43 2.51
C ILE A 140 -1.51 -11.46 3.18
N ILE A 141 -0.23 -11.55 2.85
CA ILE A 141 0.76 -10.51 3.17
C ILE A 141 1.13 -9.87 1.84
N LEU A 142 0.95 -8.55 1.72
CA LEU A 142 1.13 -7.84 0.46
C LEU A 142 2.07 -6.65 0.61
N ASN A 143 3.15 -6.65 -0.15
CA ASN A 143 3.87 -5.44 -0.51
C ASN A 143 3.56 -5.11 -1.97
N ALA A 144 2.59 -4.22 -2.21
CA ALA A 144 2.16 -3.86 -3.57
C ALA A 144 3.14 -2.92 -4.30
N GLY A 145 4.27 -2.55 -3.68
CA GLY A 145 5.26 -1.66 -4.28
C GLY A 145 4.64 -0.33 -4.73
N ALA A 146 4.87 0.05 -5.99
CA ALA A 146 4.31 1.28 -6.53
C ALA A 146 2.76 1.28 -6.59
N TRP A 147 2.14 0.11 -6.72
CA TRP A 147 0.68 0.00 -6.87
C TRP A 147 -0.09 0.31 -5.59
N THR A 148 0.57 0.30 -4.43
CA THR A 148 -0.01 0.85 -3.19
C THR A 148 -0.63 2.23 -3.42
N HIS A 149 0.01 3.06 -4.24
CA HIS A 149 -0.35 4.47 -4.42
C HIS A 149 -1.27 4.71 -5.62
N THR A 150 -1.58 3.68 -6.42
CA THR A 150 -2.27 3.87 -7.70
C THR A 150 -3.37 2.84 -7.99
N SER A 151 -3.30 1.64 -7.42
CA SER A 151 -4.15 0.53 -7.84
C SER A 151 -5.42 0.42 -7.01
N VAL A 152 -6.50 0.97 -7.55
CA VAL A 152 -7.86 0.65 -7.10
C VAL A 152 -8.23 -0.80 -7.49
N ALA A 153 -7.66 -1.34 -8.57
CA ALA A 153 -7.95 -2.70 -9.01
C ALA A 153 -7.48 -3.77 -8.02
N ILE A 154 -6.27 -3.66 -7.47
CA ILE A 154 -5.76 -4.56 -6.42
C ILE A 154 -6.59 -4.42 -5.15
N ARG A 155 -6.97 -3.19 -4.79
CA ARG A 155 -7.85 -2.94 -3.64
C ARG A 155 -9.17 -3.70 -3.78
N ASP A 156 -9.82 -3.58 -4.92
CA ASP A 156 -11.13 -4.20 -5.16
C ASP A 156 -11.00 -5.73 -5.27
N ALA A 157 -9.90 -6.25 -5.82
CA ALA A 157 -9.60 -7.68 -5.82
C ALA A 157 -9.44 -8.25 -4.39
N LEU A 158 -8.76 -7.52 -3.49
CA LEU A 158 -8.63 -7.91 -2.09
C LEU A 158 -10.00 -7.95 -1.38
N LEU A 159 -10.85 -6.95 -1.63
CA LEU A 159 -12.21 -6.90 -1.08
C LEU A 159 -13.09 -8.04 -1.62
N ALA A 160 -12.98 -8.35 -2.91
CA ALA A 160 -13.73 -9.44 -3.54
C ALA A 160 -13.25 -10.82 -3.08
N ALA A 161 -11.95 -11.01 -2.92
CA ALA A 161 -11.38 -12.25 -2.40
C ALA A 161 -11.85 -12.55 -0.97
N ASP A 162 -12.09 -11.49 -0.18
CA ASP A 162 -12.54 -11.56 1.21
C ASP A 162 -11.56 -12.33 2.13
N VAL A 163 -10.28 -12.35 1.76
CA VAL A 163 -9.19 -12.91 2.58
C VAL A 163 -8.56 -11.75 3.36
N PRO A 164 -8.42 -11.84 4.71
CA PRO A 164 -7.80 -10.76 5.47
C PRO A 164 -6.35 -10.58 5.05
N PHE A 165 -5.87 -9.33 5.00
CA PHE A 165 -4.51 -9.06 4.53
C PHE A 165 -3.74 -8.06 5.42
N LEU A 166 -2.41 -8.19 5.39
CA LEU A 166 -1.46 -7.23 5.94
C LEU A 166 -0.74 -6.50 4.80
N GLU A 167 -0.56 -5.20 4.95
CA GLU A 167 0.25 -4.40 4.05
C GLU A 167 1.67 -4.25 4.62
N VAL A 168 2.69 -4.47 3.78
CA VAL A 168 4.09 -4.39 4.18
C VAL A 168 4.87 -3.49 3.23
N HIS A 169 5.67 -2.60 3.81
CA HIS A 169 6.61 -1.73 3.11
C HIS A 169 8.00 -1.84 3.71
N ILE A 170 9.00 -2.16 2.88
CA ILE A 170 10.41 -2.22 3.30
C ILE A 170 10.87 -0.87 3.83
N THR A 171 10.57 0.21 3.11
CA THR A 171 10.91 1.58 3.51
C THR A 171 9.78 2.25 4.27
N ASN A 172 10.11 3.25 5.09
CA ASN A 172 9.10 4.14 5.68
C ASN A 172 8.52 5.04 4.58
N VAL A 173 7.33 4.71 4.07
CA VAL A 173 6.65 5.47 3.01
C VAL A 173 6.31 6.91 3.42
N HIS A 174 6.10 7.16 4.71
CA HIS A 174 5.80 8.50 5.25
C HIS A 174 7.02 9.41 5.32
N ALA A 175 8.23 8.86 5.26
CA ALA A 175 9.48 9.62 5.16
C ALA A 175 9.87 9.93 3.69
N ARG A 176 9.02 9.57 2.73
CA ARG A 176 9.27 9.73 1.30
C ARG A 176 8.39 10.82 0.69
N GLU A 177 8.36 10.89 -0.64
CA GLU A 177 7.62 11.89 -1.40
C GLU A 177 6.12 11.87 -1.04
N PRO A 178 5.41 13.03 -1.05
CA PRO A 178 4.00 13.10 -0.61
C PRO A 178 3.05 12.13 -1.31
N PHE A 179 3.28 11.82 -2.60
CA PHE A 179 2.44 10.86 -3.33
C PHE A 179 2.52 9.43 -2.78
N ARG A 180 3.53 9.11 -1.94
CA ARG A 180 3.67 7.81 -1.29
C ARG A 180 2.98 7.72 0.06
N HIS A 181 2.49 8.85 0.57
CA HIS A 181 1.82 8.88 1.88
C HIS A 181 0.40 8.31 1.79
N HIS A 182 -0.18 8.28 0.60
CA HIS A 182 -1.48 7.67 0.35
C HIS A 182 -1.34 6.21 -0.11
N SER A 183 -2.10 5.33 0.52
CA SER A 183 -2.28 3.94 0.11
C SER A 183 -3.76 3.69 -0.13
N TYR A 184 -4.10 3.10 -1.27
CA TYR A 184 -5.45 2.60 -1.55
C TYR A 184 -5.79 1.34 -0.75
N LEU A 185 -4.81 0.73 -0.09
CA LEU A 185 -4.93 -0.57 0.57
C LEU A 185 -5.06 -0.42 2.09
N SER A 186 -4.41 0.59 2.68
CA SER A 186 -4.23 0.70 4.14
C SER A 186 -5.55 0.82 4.92
N ASP A 187 -6.61 1.40 4.33
CA ASP A 187 -7.91 1.52 5.01
C ASP A 187 -8.67 0.17 5.11
N LYS A 188 -8.22 -0.83 4.34
CA LYS A 188 -8.79 -2.19 4.31
C LYS A 188 -7.87 -3.25 4.89
N ALA A 189 -6.59 -2.95 5.05
CA ALA A 189 -5.63 -3.85 5.65
C ALA A 189 -5.96 -4.09 7.14
N THR A 190 -5.67 -5.30 7.63
CA THR A 190 -5.73 -5.63 9.07
C THR A 190 -4.69 -4.83 9.84
N GLY A 191 -3.56 -4.55 9.20
CA GLY A 191 -2.46 -3.77 9.73
C GLY A 191 -1.48 -3.40 8.63
N VAL A 192 -0.70 -2.35 8.88
CA VAL A 192 0.33 -1.84 7.98
C VAL A 192 1.66 -1.84 8.71
N ILE A 193 2.68 -2.45 8.10
CA ILE A 193 4.06 -2.43 8.59
C ILE A 193 4.89 -1.64 7.59
N ALA A 194 5.49 -0.53 8.02
CA ALA A 194 6.32 0.29 7.15
C ALA A 194 7.65 0.66 7.80
N GLY A 195 8.75 0.52 7.07
CA GLY A 195 10.06 1.01 7.48
C GLY A 195 10.86 0.09 8.40
N LEU A 196 10.42 -1.15 8.61
CA LEU A 196 11.19 -2.16 9.33
C LEU A 196 12.16 -2.94 8.42
N GLY A 197 12.41 -2.46 7.21
CA GLY A 197 13.22 -3.17 6.23
C GLY A 197 12.61 -4.53 5.87
N THR A 198 13.47 -5.51 5.61
CA THR A 198 13.08 -6.89 5.30
C THR A 198 12.57 -7.65 6.53
N TYR A 199 12.87 -7.19 7.75
CA TYR A 199 12.30 -7.76 8.97
C TYR A 199 10.78 -7.61 9.04
N GLY A 200 10.21 -6.61 8.37
CA GLY A 200 8.76 -6.42 8.30
C GLY A 200 7.98 -7.64 7.79
N TYR A 201 8.59 -8.47 6.93
CA TYR A 201 7.96 -9.71 6.47
C TYR A 201 7.91 -10.79 7.54
N VAL A 202 8.97 -10.94 8.34
CA VAL A 202 8.99 -11.87 9.49
C VAL A 202 7.95 -11.45 10.52
N ALA A 203 7.89 -10.16 10.83
CA ALA A 203 6.88 -9.61 11.74
C ALA A 203 5.46 -9.83 11.22
N ALA A 204 5.23 -9.67 9.90
CA ALA A 204 3.93 -9.93 9.29
C ALA A 204 3.51 -11.40 9.38
N VAL A 205 4.43 -12.33 9.13
CA VAL A 205 4.17 -13.79 9.28
C VAL A 205 3.82 -14.14 10.72
N ASP A 206 4.60 -13.66 11.69
CA ASP A 206 4.34 -13.91 13.11
C ASP A 206 3.00 -13.31 13.56
N PHE A 207 2.67 -12.09 13.12
CA PHE A 207 1.37 -11.48 13.41
C PHE A 207 0.22 -12.29 12.81
N ALA A 208 0.33 -12.69 11.54
CA ALA A 208 -0.69 -13.48 10.85
C ALA A 208 -0.92 -14.83 11.55
N ALA A 209 0.17 -15.49 11.96
CA ALA A 209 0.14 -16.76 12.67
C ALA A 209 -0.59 -16.69 14.02
N ARG A 210 -0.54 -15.55 14.71
CA ARG A 210 -1.04 -15.42 16.09
C ARG A 210 -2.39 -14.72 16.17
N TYR A 211 -2.64 -13.76 15.30
CA TYR A 211 -3.72 -12.78 15.48
C TYR A 211 -4.67 -12.65 14.29
N MET A 212 -4.29 -13.11 13.09
CA MET A 212 -5.22 -13.10 11.96
C MET A 212 -6.19 -14.27 12.06
N LYS A 213 -7.46 -13.94 12.29
CA LYS A 213 -8.56 -14.90 12.29
C LYS A 213 -8.96 -15.20 10.85
N PRO A 214 -8.87 -16.45 10.38
CA PRO A 214 -9.40 -16.82 9.08
C PRO A 214 -10.89 -16.51 9.03
N LYS A 215 -11.37 -15.99 7.89
CA LYS A 215 -12.83 -15.90 7.69
C LYS A 215 -13.40 -17.31 7.49
N PRO A 216 -14.65 -17.56 7.94
CA PRO A 216 -15.32 -18.83 7.66
C PRO A 216 -15.27 -19.10 6.16
N LYS A 217 -14.80 -20.29 5.77
CA LYS A 217 -14.78 -20.68 4.37
C LYS A 217 -16.22 -20.81 3.90
N THR A 218 -16.70 -19.86 3.10
CA THR A 218 -18.01 -19.99 2.44
C THR A 218 -17.90 -21.17 1.48
N ALA A 219 -18.63 -22.24 1.75
CA ALA A 219 -18.77 -23.33 0.80
C ALA A 219 -19.33 -22.73 -0.51
N VAL A 220 -18.54 -22.84 -1.58
CA VAL A 220 -18.96 -22.47 -2.94
C VAL A 220 -19.68 -23.67 -3.55
#